data_AF-K9TRM9-F1
#
_entry.id   AF-K9TRM9-F1
#
_cell.length_a   1.000
_cell.length_b   1.000
_cell.length_c   1.000
_cell.angle_alpha   90.00
_cell.angle_beta   90.00
_cell.angle_gamma   90.00
#
_symmetry.space_group_name_H-M   'P 1'
#
loop_
_entity.id
_entity.type
_entity.pdbx_description
1 polymer ?
#
loop_
_entity_poly.entity_id
_entity_poly.type
_entity_poly.pdbx_seq_one_letter_code
_entity_poly.pdbx_strand_id
1 'polypeptide(L)' 'MCPPRYKIWNLTTGELLDTLTGHTDSVESLAFTPDGRTLVSGSGGVWTANGDNSIKIWRLQ' A
#
# COMPACT_ATOMS: atom_id res chain seq x y z
N MET A 1 -0.51 10.28 -15.65
CA MET A 1 -0.56 8.86 -15.20
C MET A 1 -1.44 8.82 -13.95
N CYS A 2 -2.34 7.85 -13.82
CA CYS A 2 -3.13 7.69 -12.60
C CYS A 2 -2.25 7.04 -11.52
N PRO A 3 -2.15 7.61 -10.30
CA PRO A 3 -1.32 7.02 -9.25
C PRO A 3 -1.88 5.64 -8.86
N PRO A 4 -1.02 4.66 -8.54
CA PRO A 4 -1.47 3.35 -8.06
C PRO A 4 -2.28 3.52 -6.78
N ARG A 5 -3.38 2.77 -6.69
CA ARG A 5 -4.30 2.77 -5.56
C ARG A 5 -4.47 1.35 -5.07
N TYR A 6 -4.30 1.15 -3.78
CA TYR A 6 -4.46 -0.15 -3.14
C TYR A 6 -5.73 -0.15 -2.32
N LYS A 7 -6.44 -1.26 -2.31
CA LYS A 7 -7.72 -1.40 -1.63
C LYS A 7 -7.62 -2.48 -0.57
N ILE A 8 -8.08 -2.17 0.63
CA ILE A 8 -8.18 -3.11 1.74
C ILE A 8 -9.62 -3.56 1.83
N TRP A 9 -9.83 -4.87 1.84
CA TRP A 9 -11.16 -5.48 1.86
C TRP A 9 -11.32 -6.34 3.10
N ASN A 10 -12.52 -6.30 3.68
CA ASN A 10 -12.95 -7.31 4.63
C ASN A 10 -13.30 -8.58 3.85
N LEU A 11 -12.56 -9.67 4.07
CA LEU A 11 -12.79 -10.92 3.34
C LEU A 11 -14.07 -11.64 3.76
N THR A 12 -14.58 -11.38 4.97
CA THR A 12 -15.80 -12.00 5.49
C THR A 12 -17.04 -11.29 4.98
N THR A 13 -17.05 -9.96 4.95
CA THR A 13 -18.22 -9.17 4.49
C THR A 13 -18.14 -8.78 3.01
N GLY A 14 -16.94 -8.84 2.40
CA GLY A 14 -16.68 -8.34 1.05
C GLY A 14 -16.61 -6.81 0.96
N GLU A 15 -16.65 -6.11 2.08
CA GLU A 15 -16.67 -4.65 2.11
C GLU A 15 -15.29 -4.04 1.90
N LEU A 16 -15.24 -2.92 1.19
CA LEU A 16 -14.04 -2.11 1.07
C LEU A 16 -13.83 -1.33 2.38
N LEU A 17 -12.77 -1.65 3.11
CA LEU A 17 -12.40 -0.99 4.36
C LEU A 17 -11.68 0.34 4.08
N ASP A 18 -10.71 0.33 3.16
CA ASP A 18 -9.92 1.52 2.89
C ASP A 18 -9.29 1.51 1.49
N THR A 19 -8.93 2.69 0.98
CA THR A 19 -8.13 2.87 -0.23
C THR A 19 -6.85 3.65 0.08
N LEU A 20 -5.73 2.95 0.07
CA LEU A 20 -4.41 3.52 0.30
C LEU A 20 -3.96 4.24 -0.96
N THR A 21 -3.83 5.56 -0.85
CA THR A 21 -3.30 6.43 -1.90
C THR A 21 -2.05 7.11 -1.36
N GLY A 22 -0.94 6.95 -2.07
CA GLY A 22 0.31 7.55 -1.62
C GLY A 22 1.53 7.06 -2.36
N HIS A 23 1.52 5.82 -2.84
CA HIS A 23 2.57 5.36 -3.73
C HIS A 23 2.40 5.93 -5.12
N THR A 24 3.49 6.43 -5.70
CA THR A 24 3.50 6.97 -7.08
C THR A 24 3.95 5.93 -8.09
N ASP A 25 4.66 4.89 -7.64
CA ASP A 25 5.08 3.73 -8.42
C ASP A 25 4.47 2.43 -7.89
N SER A 26 4.71 1.34 -8.62
CA SER A 26 4.29 0.00 -8.21
C SER A 26 4.83 -0.34 -6.82
N VAL A 27 3.93 -0.81 -5.97
CA VAL A 27 4.29 -1.49 -4.72
C VAL A 27 4.80 -2.89 -5.07
N GLU A 28 6.03 -3.16 -4.69
CA GLU A 28 6.70 -4.44 -4.92
C GLU A 28 6.58 -5.36 -3.70
N SER A 29 6.29 -4.81 -2.51
CA SER A 29 6.22 -5.58 -1.27
C SER A 29 5.15 -5.08 -0.31
N LEU A 30 4.51 -6.01 0.39
CA LEU A 30 3.48 -5.77 1.41
C LEU A 30 3.69 -6.70 2.60
N ALA A 31 3.57 -6.17 3.82
CA ALA A 31 3.65 -6.93 5.06
C ALA A 31 2.69 -6.39 6.12
N PHE A 32 1.97 -7.28 6.81
CA PHE A 32 1.14 -6.94 7.96
C PHE A 32 1.89 -7.19 9.26
N THR A 33 1.60 -6.39 10.28
CA THR A 33 1.98 -6.74 11.65
C THR A 33 1.17 -7.94 12.14
N PRO A 34 1.70 -8.75 13.08
CA PRO A 34 1.00 -9.93 13.60
C PRO A 34 -0.35 -9.61 14.26
N ASP A 35 -0.53 -8.38 14.75
CA ASP A 35 -1.79 -7.89 15.33
C ASP A 35 -2.82 -7.44 14.27
N GLY A 36 -2.46 -7.42 12.98
CA GLY A 36 -3.31 -7.03 11.87
C GLY A 36 -3.64 -5.54 11.80
N ARG A 37 -3.09 -4.71 12.69
CA ARG A 37 -3.44 -3.28 12.81
C ARG A 37 -2.59 -2.38 11.94
N THR A 38 -1.44 -2.87 11.50
CA THR A 38 -0.50 -2.07 10.70
C THR A 38 -0.15 -2.82 9.43
N LEU A 39 -0.19 -2.10 8.32
CA LEU A 39 0.28 -2.55 7.02
C LEU A 39 1.49 -1.72 6.61
N VAL A 40 2.52 -2.39 6.13
CA VAL A 40 3.71 -1.77 5.56
C VAL A 40 3.74 -2.10 4.08
N SER A 41 3.90 -1.08 3.25
CA SER A 41 4.03 -1.22 1.79
C SER A 41 5.32 -0.59 1.31
N GLY A 42 6.06 -1.30 0.47
CA GLY A 42 7.29 -0.82 -0.17
C GLY A 42 7.09 -0.64 -1.67
N SER A 43 7.40 0.55 -2.19
CA SER A 43 7.44 0.82 -3.62
C SER A 43 8.88 0.97 -4.10
N GLY A 44 9.19 0.24 -5.17
CA GLY A 44 10.48 0.27 -5.84
C GLY A 44 10.34 0.89 -7.23
N GLY A 45 11.19 1.86 -7.53
CA GLY A 45 11.27 2.53 -8.83
C GLY A 45 12.72 2.90 -9.13
N VAL A 46 13.51 1.97 -9.65
CA VAL A 46 14.92 2.25 -10.04
C VAL A 46 15.04 2.78 -11.47
N TRP A 47 13.99 2.63 -12.29
CA TRP A 47 14.01 2.98 -13.71
C TRP A 47 13.70 4.45 -14.01
N THR A 48 13.17 5.20 -13.05
CA THR A 48 12.89 6.63 -13.18
C THR A 48 13.76 7.37 -12.16
N ALA A 49 14.37 8.48 -12.57
CA ALA A 49 15.15 9.33 -11.65
C ALA A 49 14.31 9.91 -10.49
N ASN A 50 12.99 9.66 -10.50
CA ASN A 50 11.99 10.20 -9.59
C ASN A 50 11.14 9.07 -8.96
N GLY A 51 11.66 7.83 -8.93
CA GLY A 51 10.94 6.70 -8.38
C GLY A 51 10.53 6.94 -6.93
N ASP A 52 9.36 6.44 -6.53
CA ASP A 52 8.83 6.63 -5.16
C ASP A 52 9.84 6.17 -4.10
N ASN A 53 10.52 5.04 -4.35
CA ASN A 53 11.56 4.43 -3.51
C ASN A 53 11.27 4.57 -2.00
N SER A 54 10.01 4.36 -1.64
CA SER A 54 9.51 4.66 -0.31
C SER A 54 8.85 3.45 0.31
N ILE A 55 8.95 3.40 1.64
CA ILE A 55 8.17 2.52 2.49
C ILE A 55 7.13 3.39 3.17
N LYS A 56 5.86 2.99 3.08
CA LYS A 56 4.74 3.66 3.74
C LYS A 56 4.12 2.73 4.76
N ILE A 57 3.70 3.32 5.87
CA ILE A 57 3.10 2.63 7.01
C ILE A 57 1.65 3.12 7.12
N TRP A 58 0.73 2.17 7.18
CA TRP A 58 -0.69 2.40 7.26
C TRP A 58 -1.20 1.79 8.56
N ARG A 59 -1.86 2.60 9.40
CA ARG A 59 -2.61 2.08 10.54
C ARG A 59 -4.05 1.87 10.13
N LEU A 60 -4.52 0.65 10.29
CA LEU A 60 -5.89 0.25 10.04
C LEU A 60 -6.67 0.46 11.33
N GLN A 61 -7.79 1.18 11.25
CA GLN A 61 -8.70 1.44 12.37
C GLN A 61 -9.68 0.30 12.55
#